data_AF-A0A356E5T4-F1
#
_entry.id   AF-A0A356E5T4-F1
#
_cell.length_a   1.000
_cell.length_b   1.000
_cell.length_c   1.000
_cell.angle_alpha   90.00
_cell.angle_beta   90.00
_cell.angle_gamma   90.00
#
_symmetry.space_group_name_H-M   'P 1'
#
loop_
_entity.id
_entity.type
_entity.pdbx_description
1 polymer ?
#
loop_
_entity_poly.entity_id
_entity_poly.type
_entity_poly.pdbx_seq_one_letter_code
_entity_poly.pdbx_strand_id
1 'polypeptide(L)'
;AKVVADFLSSVGVDRVLTCDLHAEQIQGFFDVPVDNVFGSPVLIHDILKKTDLENPMIVSPDIGGVVRARAVAKLLNDSEMAIIDKRRPKANVSQVMHIIGEVAGRDCIL
;
A
#
# COMPACT_ATOMS: atom_id res chain seq x y z
N ALA A 1 -4.44 -7.94 -16.17
CA ALA A 1 -2.97 -7.99 -16.03
C ALA A 1 -2.36 -9.11 -16.87
N LYS A 2 -2.80 -10.39 -16.75
CA LYS A 2 -2.20 -11.53 -17.48
C LYS A 2 -2.09 -11.34 -19.00
N VAL A 3 -3.15 -10.90 -19.68
CA VAL A 3 -3.11 -10.63 -21.14
C VAL A 3 -1.99 -9.67 -21.54
N VAL A 4 -1.73 -8.65 -20.73
CA VAL A 4 -0.65 -7.68 -21.00
C VAL A 4 0.72 -8.33 -20.79
N ALA A 5 0.87 -9.19 -19.78
CA ALA A 5 2.09 -9.95 -19.56
C ALA A 5 2.38 -10.88 -20.74
N ASP A 6 1.36 -11.58 -21.26
CA ASP A 6 1.48 -12.47 -22.42
C ASP A 6 1.91 -11.72 -23.68
N PHE A 7 1.37 -10.51 -23.90
CA PHE A 7 1.77 -9.67 -25.02
C PHE A 7 3.22 -9.20 -24.91
N LEU A 8 3.66 -8.79 -23.72
CA LEU A 8 5.06 -8.39 -23.49
C LEU A 8 6.02 -9.56 -23.69
N SER A 9 5.66 -10.75 -23.21
CA SER A 9 6.42 -11.98 -23.48
C SER A 9 6.46 -12.29 -24.99
N SER A 10 5.34 -12.14 -25.69
CA SER A 10 5.25 -12.45 -27.13
C SER A 10 6.11 -11.54 -28.02
N VAL A 11 6.37 -10.30 -27.59
CA VAL A 11 7.24 -9.36 -28.34
C VAL A 11 8.72 -9.47 -27.94
N GLY A 12 9.06 -10.42 -27.06
CA GLY A 12 10.45 -10.72 -26.70
C GLY A 12 11.02 -9.89 -25.56
N VAL A 13 10.21 -9.50 -24.58
CA VAL A 13 10.73 -8.86 -23.35
C VAL A 13 11.45 -9.89 -22.49
N ASP A 14 12.73 -9.66 -22.20
CA ASP A 14 13.57 -10.61 -21.42
C ASP A 14 13.50 -10.43 -19.89
N ARG A 15 13.04 -9.27 -19.42
CA ARG A 15 12.91 -8.92 -18.00
C ARG A 15 11.99 -7.72 -17.82
N VAL A 16 11.28 -7.67 -16.69
CA VAL A 16 10.45 -6.52 -16.31
C VAL A 16 10.98 -5.91 -15.01
N LEU A 17 11.16 -4.59 -14.97
CA LEU A 17 11.38 -3.82 -13.75
C LEU A 17 10.16 -2.92 -13.54
N THR A 18 9.55 -2.99 -12.37
CA THR A 18 8.35 -2.22 -12.02
C THR A 18 8.39 -1.80 -10.55
N CYS A 19 7.56 -0.83 -10.17
CA CYS A 19 7.43 -0.34 -8.81
C CYS A 19 6.02 -0.59 -8.28
N ASP A 20 5.91 -1.16 -7.08
CA ASP A 20 4.66 -1.34 -6.32
C ASP A 20 3.47 -1.90 -7.14
N LEU A 21 3.63 -3.11 -7.68
CA LEU A 21 2.50 -3.84 -8.28
C LEU A 21 1.29 -3.88 -7.34
N HIS A 22 0.09 -3.67 -7.90
CA HIS A 22 -1.16 -3.70 -7.13
C HIS A 22 -1.34 -5.02 -6.36
N ALA A 23 -0.91 -6.13 -6.97
CA ALA A 23 -0.90 -7.46 -6.38
C ALA A 23 0.42 -8.16 -6.76
N GLU A 24 1.16 -8.67 -5.77
CA GLU A 24 2.46 -9.31 -6.01
C GLU A 24 2.36 -10.56 -6.88
N GLN A 25 1.19 -11.21 -6.91
CA GLN A 25 0.88 -12.38 -7.76
C GLN A 25 1.01 -12.08 -9.25
N ILE A 26 0.95 -10.80 -9.66
CA ILE A 26 1.17 -10.39 -11.06
C ILE A 26 2.56 -10.80 -11.55
N GLN A 27 3.56 -10.92 -10.66
CA GLN A 27 4.88 -11.44 -11.05
C GLN A 27 4.78 -12.84 -11.67
N GLY A 28 3.90 -13.70 -11.15
CA GLY A 28 3.64 -15.04 -11.69
C GLY A 28 2.86 -15.04 -13.01
N PHE A 29 2.47 -13.89 -13.55
CA PHE A 29 1.87 -13.80 -14.88
C PHE A 29 2.93 -13.71 -15.98
N PHE A 30 4.16 -13.36 -15.65
CA PHE A 30 5.28 -13.29 -16.58
C PHE A 30 6.08 -14.58 -16.52
N ASP A 31 6.53 -15.05 -17.69
CA ASP A 31 7.44 -16.21 -17.80
C ASP A 31 8.92 -15.80 -17.70
N VAL A 32 9.18 -14.49 -17.61
CA VAL A 32 10.50 -13.88 -17.47
C VAL A 32 10.69 -13.28 -16.07
N PRO A 33 11.93 -13.06 -15.60
CA PRO A 33 12.17 -12.42 -14.31
C PRO A 33 11.48 -11.06 -14.20
N VAL A 34 10.83 -10.83 -13.06
CA VAL A 34 10.19 -9.55 -12.73
C VAL A 34 10.81 -9.01 -11.44
N ASP A 35 11.43 -7.84 -11.53
CA ASP A 35 11.90 -7.08 -10.38
C ASP A 35 10.80 -6.09 -9.98
N ASN A 36 10.05 -6.41 -8.92
CA ASN A 36 9.07 -5.49 -8.32
C ASN A 36 9.72 -4.74 -7.14
N VAL A 37 10.17 -3.52 -7.37
CA VAL A 37 10.76 -2.68 -6.32
C VAL A 37 9.68 -1.98 -5.49
N PHE A 38 9.99 -1.68 -4.24
CA PHE A 38 9.09 -0.97 -3.33
C PHE A 38 9.51 0.50 -3.20
N GLY A 39 8.57 1.43 -3.41
CA GLY A 39 8.77 2.85 -3.17
C GLY A 39 8.73 3.23 -1.68
N SER A 40 8.30 2.31 -0.81
CA SER A 40 8.13 2.56 0.62
C SER A 40 9.36 3.12 1.33
N PRO A 41 10.62 2.74 1.05
CA PRO A 41 11.77 3.32 1.75
C PRO A 41 11.93 4.83 1.49
N VAL A 42 11.62 5.29 0.27
CA VAL A 42 11.68 6.72 -0.08
C VAL A 42 10.59 7.48 0.66
N LEU A 43 9.39 6.93 0.72
CA LEU A 43 8.25 7.53 1.42
C LEU A 43 8.49 7.60 2.94
N ILE A 44 9.01 6.53 3.54
CA ILE A 44 9.33 6.48 4.97
C ILE A 44 10.40 7.51 5.30
N HIS A 45 11.44 7.62 4.47
CA HIS A 45 12.48 8.61 4.68
C HIS A 45 11.96 10.05 4.56
N ASP A 46 11.01 10.32 3.66
CA ASP A 46 10.34 11.62 3.60
C ASP A 46 9.54 11.90 4.88
N ILE A 47 8.77 10.92 5.36
CA ILE A 47 8.01 11.02 6.61
C ILE A 47 8.93 11.29 7.80
N LEU A 48 10.04 10.56 7.92
CA LEU A 48 11.00 10.72 9.03
C LEU A 48 11.71 12.08 9.02
N LYS A 49 11.79 12.76 7.87
CA LYS A 49 12.35 14.11 7.77
C LYS A 49 11.39 15.19 8.26
N LYS A 50 10.10 14.89 8.33
CA LYS A 50 9.11 15.83 8.85
C LYS A 50 9.26 15.95 10.35
N THR A 51 9.57 17.15 10.81
CA THR A 51 9.76 17.46 12.24
C THR A 51 8.49 17.98 12.90
N ASP A 52 7.43 18.21 12.12
CA ASP A 52 6.14 18.77 12.52
C ASP A 52 5.09 17.72 12.86
N LEU A 53 5.44 16.42 12.80
CA LEU A 53 4.54 15.33 13.15
C LEU A 53 4.53 15.09 14.67
N GLU A 54 3.39 15.36 15.30
CA GLU A 54 3.13 15.08 16.71
C GLU A 54 2.35 13.77 16.87
N ASN A 55 2.97 12.78 17.54
CA ASN A 55 2.40 11.45 17.77
C ASN A 55 1.84 10.78 16.49
N PRO A 56 2.68 10.61 15.44
CA PRO A 56 2.22 10.12 14.15
C PRO A 56 1.66 8.70 14.23
N MET A 57 0.68 8.41 13.39
CA MET A 57 0.14 7.06 13.21
C MET A 57 -0.08 6.74 11.74
N ILE A 58 0.07 5.47 11.39
CA ILE A 58 -0.21 4.99 10.03
C ILE A 58 -1.67 4.55 9.92
N VAL A 59 -2.38 4.95 8.87
CA VAL A 59 -3.80 4.65 8.69
C VAL A 59 -4.02 3.93 7.37
N SER A 60 -4.50 2.69 7.42
CA SER A 60 -4.91 2.00 6.21
C SER A 60 -6.27 2.53 5.73
N PRO A 61 -6.38 3.07 4.50
CA PRO A 61 -7.62 3.69 4.01
C PRO A 61 -8.73 2.68 3.67
N ASP A 62 -8.36 1.40 3.54
CA ASP A 62 -9.23 0.25 3.33
C ASP A 62 -8.60 -1.04 3.86
N ILE A 63 -9.28 -2.17 3.70
CA ILE A 63 -8.82 -3.49 4.15
C ILE A 63 -7.65 -4.01 3.28
N GLY A 64 -7.58 -3.64 2.00
CA GLY A 64 -6.55 -4.11 1.07
C GLY A 64 -5.17 -3.51 1.38
N GLY A 65 -5.14 -2.27 1.87
CA GLY A 65 -3.91 -1.57 2.26
C GLY A 65 -3.30 -2.03 3.58
N VAL A 66 -4.01 -2.85 4.37
CA VAL A 66 -3.63 -3.13 5.78
C VAL A 66 -2.25 -3.76 5.89
N VAL A 67 -1.90 -4.66 4.97
CA VAL A 67 -0.57 -5.31 4.95
C VAL A 67 0.53 -4.27 4.71
N ARG A 68 0.32 -3.35 3.77
CA ARG A 68 1.27 -2.28 3.42
C ARG A 68 1.39 -1.26 4.56
N ALA A 69 0.26 -0.80 5.08
CA ALA A 69 0.21 0.12 6.22
C ALA A 69 0.95 -0.45 7.44
N ARG A 70 0.75 -1.73 7.75
CA ARG A 70 1.46 -2.41 8.86
C ARG A 70 2.97 -2.49 8.63
N ALA A 71 3.41 -2.79 7.41
CA ALA A 71 4.83 -2.83 7.08
C ALA A 71 5.48 -1.44 7.25
N VAL A 72 4.81 -0.38 6.80
CA VAL A 72 5.27 1.00 7.00
C VAL A 72 5.29 1.38 8.48
N ALA A 73 4.25 1.04 9.25
CA ALA A 73 4.18 1.33 10.69
C ALA A 73 5.33 0.70 11.47
N LYS A 74 5.68 -0.56 11.15
CA LYS A 74 6.83 -1.26 11.74
C LYS A 74 8.15 -0.57 11.44
N LEU A 75 8.33 -0.08 10.21
CA LEU A 75 9.54 0.65 9.80
C LEU A 75 9.61 2.06 10.37
N LEU A 76 8.48 2.64 10.76
CA LEU A 76 8.36 3.94 11.42
C LEU A 76 8.38 3.78 12.95
N ASN A 77 9.44 3.18 13.50
CA ASN A 77 9.64 2.99 14.96
C ASN A 77 8.50 2.24 15.66
N ASP A 78 7.94 1.21 15.04
CA ASP A 78 6.78 0.46 15.57
C ASP A 78 5.59 1.38 15.94
N SER A 79 5.33 2.39 15.11
CA SER A 79 4.20 3.30 15.28
C SER A 79 2.87 2.56 15.29
N GLU A 80 1.89 3.10 16.02
CA GLU A 80 0.54 2.54 16.02
C GLU A 80 -0.13 2.69 14.65
N MET A 81 -1.09 1.80 14.37
CA MET A 81 -1.86 1.84 13.13
C MET A 81 -3.36 1.89 13.37
N ALA A 82 -4.08 2.56 12.49
CA ALA A 82 -5.53 2.46 12.38
C ALA A 82 -5.96 1.91 11.01
N ILE A 83 -7.18 1.41 10.94
CA ILE A 83 -7.78 0.87 9.72
C ILE A 83 -9.15 1.48 9.55
N ILE A 84 -9.44 1.93 8.33
CA ILE A 84 -10.78 2.38 7.96
C ILE A 84 -11.54 1.18 7.35
N ASP A 85 -12.50 0.65 8.10
CA ASP A 85 -13.48 -0.31 7.57
C ASP A 85 -14.60 0.48 6.87
N LYS A 86 -14.56 0.47 5.54
CA LYS A 86 -15.61 1.02 4.68
C LYS A 86 -16.49 -0.11 4.17
N ARG A 87 -17.70 -0.25 4.71
CA ARG A 87 -18.71 -1.13 4.14
C ARG A 87 -19.49 -0.39 3.06
N ARG A 88 -19.56 -0.98 1.86
CA ARG A 88 -20.39 -0.48 0.75
C ARG A 88 -21.58 -1.41 0.54
N PRO A 89 -22.71 -1.20 1.23
CA PRO A 89 -23.91 -2.02 1.03
C PRO A 89 -24.54 -1.83 -0.36
N LYS A 90 -24.30 -0.70 -1.04
CA LYS A 90 -24.71 -0.43 -2.44
C LYS A 90 -23.67 0.42 -3.16
N ALA A 91 -23.64 0.36 -4.49
CA ALA A 91 -22.84 1.26 -5.31
C ALA A 91 -23.20 2.72 -4.97
N ASN A 92 -22.19 3.57 -4.76
CA ASN A 92 -22.30 5.00 -4.39
C ASN A 92 -22.96 5.31 -3.02
N VAL A 93 -23.19 4.32 -2.16
CA VAL A 93 -23.61 4.55 -0.76
C VAL A 93 -22.54 3.98 0.17
N SER A 94 -21.63 4.83 0.62
CA SER A 94 -20.73 4.49 1.73
C SER A 94 -21.49 4.68 3.04
N GLN A 95 -21.95 3.59 3.65
CA GLN A 95 -22.53 3.65 4.99
C GLN A 95 -21.50 3.20 6.02
N VAL A 96 -21.21 4.13 6.92
CA VAL A 96 -20.42 4.02 8.15
C VAL A 96 -18.94 3.70 7.94
N MET A 97 -18.10 4.70 8.24
CA MET A 97 -16.65 4.58 8.37
C MET A 97 -16.37 4.11 9.80
N HIS A 98 -16.20 2.81 10.00
CA HIS A 98 -15.71 2.32 11.28
C HIS A 98 -14.19 2.43 11.29
N ILE A 99 -13.66 3.24 12.20
CA ILE A 99 -12.22 3.34 12.41
C ILE A 99 -11.86 2.33 13.50
N ILE A 100 -10.93 1.43 13.18
CA ILE A 100 -10.35 0.48 14.13
C ILE A 100 -8.99 1.07 14.53
N GLY A 101 -8.85 1.48 15.79
CA GLY A 101 -7.67 2.18 16.33
C GLY A 101 -8.03 3.57 16.86
N GLU A 102 -7.20 4.14 17.72
CA GLU A 102 -7.44 5.46 18.31
C GLU A 102 -6.69 6.57 17.58
N VAL A 103 -7.47 7.44 16.92
CA VAL A 103 -6.98 8.47 15.98
C VAL A 103 -7.13 9.89 16.51
N ALA A 104 -7.81 10.09 17.65
CA ALA A 104 -8.09 11.42 18.16
C ALA A 104 -6.80 12.13 18.61
N GLY A 105 -6.58 13.34 18.09
CA GLY A 105 -5.42 14.17 18.45
C GLY A 105 -4.07 13.63 17.94
N ARG A 106 -4.07 12.90 16.81
CA ARG A 106 -2.87 12.33 16.21
C ARG A 106 -2.71 12.72 14.76
N ASP A 107 -1.46 12.85 14.33
CA ASP A 107 -1.15 13.07 12.91
C ASP A 107 -1.27 11.76 12.12
N CYS A 108 -2.27 11.71 11.25
CA CYS A 108 -2.62 10.53 10.48
C CYS A 108 -1.91 10.52 9.12
N ILE A 109 -1.13 9.46 8.88
CA ILE A 109 -0.46 9.21 7.61
C ILE A 109 -1.22 8.09 6.89
N LEU A 110 -1.87 8.41 5.78
CA LEU A 110 -2.65 7.47 4.95
C LEU A 110 -1.78 6.63 4.01
#